data_AF-A0A6J5ZD14-F1
#
_entry.id   AF-A0A6J5ZD14-F1
#
_cell.length_a   1.000
_cell.length_b   1.000
_cell.length_c   1.000
_cell.angle_alpha   90.00
_cell.angle_beta   90.00
_cell.angle_gamma   90.00
#
_symmetry.space_group_name_H-M   'P 1'
#
loop_
_entity.id
_entity.type
_entity.pdbx_description
1 polymer ?
#
loop_
_entity_poly.entity_id
_entity_poly.type
_entity_poly.pdbx_seq_one_letter_code
_entity_poly.pdbx_strand_id
1 'polypeptide(L)'
;MATHAAVSATVELARKVIGESKASYVNAILRKVSAKSLEEWLSPLEEIQDPVVKLSILHSHPEWIVSAYYDLLKDFALVEAELVANNVPASPTLVSWPGESTQEELVELGAVATRFSPYGARFEGSPGSLELVRHRKAGVQDEGSQLVADIFMKFAGSAENILDLCAGPGGKAALISHLARAQGKNFFANEISEPRAALVKKVVGSFPVIVGDGRDIASQTQRFDAILADVPCTGLGALRRRPEVRWRRTLQDLRALTELQRELSDAAISVLNVGGIFGYATCSPHFAETSAQVQQILKLHPELEQLEISQHLPEGLLDATRGLNLSLWTGRHETDSMFLAIFRKVR
;
A
#
# COMPACT_ATOMS: atom_id res chain seq x y z
N MET A 1 -13.00 -25.26 -18.27
CA MET A 1 -13.70 -25.14 -16.97
C MET A 1 -14.98 -25.97 -17.00
N ALA A 2 -15.39 -26.61 -15.91
CA ALA A 2 -16.65 -27.36 -15.85
C ALA A 2 -17.85 -26.40 -15.76
N THR A 3 -18.19 -25.75 -16.88
CA THR A 3 -19.22 -24.70 -16.97
C THR A 3 -20.58 -25.15 -16.42
N HIS A 4 -20.94 -26.41 -16.65
CA HIS A 4 -22.18 -27.01 -16.13
C HIS A 4 -22.23 -27.04 -14.59
N ALA A 5 -21.11 -27.34 -13.92
CA ALA A 5 -21.06 -27.40 -12.46
C ALA A 5 -21.23 -26.00 -11.84
N ALA A 6 -20.53 -25.00 -12.40
CA ALA A 6 -20.63 -23.61 -11.95
C ALA A 6 -22.04 -23.03 -12.13
N VAL A 7 -22.67 -23.28 -13.30
CA VAL A 7 -24.05 -22.85 -13.56
C VAL A 7 -25.02 -23.54 -12.59
N SER A 8 -24.93 -24.86 -12.43
CA SER A 8 -25.83 -25.61 -11.53
C SER A 8 -25.75 -25.11 -10.10
N ALA A 9 -24.54 -24.99 -9.54
CA ALA A 9 -24.33 -24.52 -8.18
C ALA A 9 -24.88 -23.09 -7.96
N THR A 10 -24.66 -22.20 -8.94
CA THR A 10 -25.15 -20.81 -8.86
C THR A 10 -26.69 -20.75 -8.93
N VAL A 11 -27.30 -21.55 -9.79
CA VAL A 11 -28.77 -21.62 -9.94
C VAL A 11 -29.41 -22.22 -8.69
N GLU A 12 -28.80 -23.25 -8.10
CA GLU A 12 -29.25 -23.82 -6.83
C GLU A 12 -29.18 -22.81 -5.67
N LEU A 13 -28.10 -22.03 -5.61
CA LEU A 13 -27.98 -20.94 -4.64
C LEU A 13 -29.06 -19.86 -4.89
N ALA A 14 -29.28 -19.45 -6.13
CA ALA A 14 -30.32 -18.48 -6.47
C ALA A 14 -31.71 -18.99 -6.08
N ARG A 15 -32.00 -20.27 -6.31
CA ARG A 15 -33.25 -20.90 -5.89
C ARG A 15 -33.47 -20.79 -4.37
N LYS A 16 -32.42 -21.01 -3.58
CA LYS A 16 -32.46 -20.92 -2.11
C LYS A 16 -32.62 -19.49 -1.59
N VAL A 17 -31.92 -18.52 -2.20
CA VAL A 17 -31.83 -17.15 -1.66
C VAL A 17 -32.93 -16.24 -2.21
N ILE A 18 -33.27 -16.37 -3.49
CA ILE A 18 -34.16 -15.42 -4.20
C ILE A 18 -35.39 -16.08 -4.86
N GLY A 19 -35.53 -17.40 -4.77
CA GLY A 19 -36.73 -18.16 -5.20
C GLY A 19 -36.68 -18.73 -6.63
N GLU A 20 -37.57 -19.70 -6.89
CA GLU A 20 -37.58 -20.52 -8.13
C GLU A 20 -37.69 -19.68 -9.41
N SER A 21 -38.62 -18.72 -9.44
CA SER A 21 -38.86 -17.89 -10.62
C SER A 21 -37.59 -17.11 -11.03
N LYS A 22 -36.89 -16.51 -10.07
CA LYS A 22 -35.65 -15.76 -10.34
C LYS A 22 -34.48 -16.68 -10.66
N ALA A 23 -34.42 -17.87 -10.08
CA ALA A 23 -33.42 -18.87 -10.42
C ALA A 23 -33.49 -19.31 -11.89
N SER A 24 -34.70 -19.43 -12.44
CA SER A 24 -34.89 -19.72 -13.88
C SER A 24 -34.29 -18.63 -14.78
N TYR A 25 -34.44 -17.37 -14.39
CA TYR A 25 -33.85 -16.23 -15.08
C TYR A 25 -32.31 -16.22 -14.99
N VAL A 26 -31.75 -16.49 -13.79
CA VAL A 26 -30.29 -16.65 -13.60
C VAL A 26 -29.73 -17.75 -14.49
N ASN A 27 -30.40 -18.91 -14.57
CA ASN A 27 -30.00 -20.01 -15.45
C ASN A 27 -29.98 -19.58 -16.93
N ALA A 28 -30.99 -18.84 -17.38
CA ALA A 28 -31.05 -18.34 -18.76
C ALA A 28 -29.88 -17.39 -19.08
N ILE A 29 -29.56 -16.46 -18.16
CA ILE A 29 -28.42 -15.55 -18.32
C ILE A 29 -27.11 -16.34 -18.36
N LEU A 30 -26.86 -17.22 -17.38
CA LEU A 30 -25.60 -17.95 -17.29
C LEU A 30 -25.38 -18.86 -18.50
N ARG A 31 -26.43 -19.50 -19.02
CA ARG A 31 -26.37 -20.27 -20.27
C ARG A 31 -26.00 -19.40 -21.46
N LYS A 32 -26.58 -18.20 -21.57
CA LYS A 32 -26.26 -17.24 -22.63
C LYS A 32 -24.82 -16.75 -22.54
N VAL A 33 -24.32 -16.49 -21.33
CA VAL A 33 -22.92 -16.09 -21.09
C VAL A 33 -21.97 -17.23 -21.46
N SER A 34 -22.27 -18.47 -21.07
CA SER A 34 -21.46 -19.65 -21.39
C SER A 34 -21.54 -20.12 -22.84
N ALA A 35 -22.43 -19.55 -23.65
CA ALA A 35 -22.60 -19.93 -25.04
C ALA A 35 -21.48 -19.42 -25.94
N LYS A 36 -20.67 -18.47 -25.45
CA LYS A 36 -19.49 -17.93 -26.13
C LYS A 36 -18.24 -18.11 -25.28
N SER A 37 -17.09 -18.29 -25.93
CA SER A 37 -15.79 -18.24 -25.27
C SER A 37 -15.45 -16.82 -24.81
N LEU A 38 -14.43 -16.68 -23.96
CA LEU A 38 -13.95 -15.36 -23.56
C LEU A 38 -13.42 -14.57 -24.77
N GLU A 39 -12.70 -15.24 -25.67
CA GLU A 39 -12.18 -14.65 -26.90
C GLU A 39 -13.31 -14.12 -27.78
N GLU A 40 -14.41 -14.87 -27.94
CA GLU A 40 -15.57 -14.41 -28.70
C GLU A 40 -16.27 -13.20 -28.04
N TRP A 41 -16.33 -13.16 -26.70
CA TRP A 41 -16.85 -11.99 -25.98
C TRP A 41 -15.96 -10.76 -26.10
N LEU A 42 -14.64 -10.95 -26.18
CA LEU A 42 -13.66 -9.87 -26.29
C LEU A 42 -13.41 -9.45 -27.74
N SER A 43 -13.85 -10.19 -28.76
CA SER A 43 -13.67 -9.85 -30.18
C SER A 43 -14.07 -8.41 -30.55
N PRO A 44 -15.13 -7.78 -29.99
CA PRO A 44 -15.46 -6.39 -30.32
C PRO A 44 -14.43 -5.37 -29.81
N LEU A 45 -13.54 -5.76 -28.89
CA LEU A 45 -12.44 -4.90 -28.42
C LEU A 45 -11.41 -4.60 -29.51
N GLU A 46 -11.35 -5.41 -30.57
CA GLU A 46 -10.45 -5.18 -31.71
C GLU A 46 -10.83 -3.89 -32.48
N GLU A 47 -12.11 -3.53 -32.46
CA GLU A 47 -12.63 -2.34 -33.15
C GLU A 47 -12.42 -1.04 -32.35
N ILE A 48 -12.22 -1.15 -31.04
CA ILE A 48 -12.03 0.00 -30.15
C ILE A 48 -10.64 0.64 -30.38
N GLN A 49 -10.65 1.88 -30.88
CA GLN A 49 -9.42 2.63 -31.19
C GLN A 49 -8.81 3.32 -29.96
N ASP A 50 -9.64 3.70 -28.98
CA ASP A 50 -9.15 4.35 -27.77
C ASP A 50 -8.45 3.32 -26.86
N PRO A 51 -7.12 3.42 -26.66
CA PRO A 51 -6.39 2.49 -25.80
C PRO A 51 -6.87 2.51 -24.35
N VAL A 52 -7.37 3.64 -23.84
CA VAL A 52 -7.88 3.75 -22.47
C VAL A 52 -9.12 2.87 -22.29
N VAL A 53 -10.10 3.01 -23.20
CA VAL A 53 -11.33 2.21 -23.19
C VAL A 53 -11.01 0.74 -23.39
N LYS A 54 -10.13 0.42 -24.34
CA LYS A 54 -9.73 -0.95 -24.65
C LYS A 54 -9.09 -1.65 -23.45
N LEU A 55 -8.09 -1.03 -22.82
CA LEU A 55 -7.40 -1.58 -21.66
C LEU A 55 -8.31 -1.66 -20.43
N SER A 56 -9.21 -0.69 -20.27
CA SER A 56 -10.20 -0.65 -19.19
C SER A 56 -11.07 -1.91 -19.18
N ILE A 57 -11.58 -2.29 -20.36
CA ILE A 57 -12.42 -3.48 -20.50
C ILE A 57 -11.56 -4.75 -20.41
N LEU A 58 -10.44 -4.80 -21.14
CA LEU A 58 -9.59 -6.00 -21.23
C LEU A 58 -9.05 -6.44 -19.87
N HIS A 59 -8.57 -5.48 -19.06
CA HIS A 59 -7.93 -5.76 -17.77
C HIS A 59 -8.84 -5.47 -16.57
N SER A 60 -10.08 -5.03 -16.80
CA SER A 60 -11.06 -4.75 -15.75
C SER A 60 -10.65 -3.62 -14.79
N HIS A 61 -10.16 -2.50 -15.34
CA HIS A 61 -9.82 -1.30 -14.57
C HIS A 61 -10.61 -0.11 -15.10
N PRO A 62 -11.36 0.66 -14.29
CA PRO A 62 -12.01 1.86 -14.77
C PRO A 62 -11.08 2.79 -15.56
N GLU A 63 -11.62 3.42 -16.60
CA GLU A 63 -10.89 4.31 -17.52
C GLU A 63 -10.06 5.39 -16.81
N TRP A 64 -10.56 5.92 -15.68
CA TRP A 64 -9.86 6.94 -14.90
C TRP A 64 -8.56 6.39 -14.27
N ILE A 65 -8.50 5.10 -13.90
CA ILE A 65 -7.29 4.47 -13.37
C ILE A 65 -6.28 4.26 -14.50
N VAL A 66 -6.75 3.78 -15.66
CA VAL A 66 -5.92 3.59 -16.86
C VAL A 66 -5.29 4.93 -17.27
N SER A 67 -6.10 6.00 -17.28
CA SER A 67 -5.65 7.36 -17.55
C SER A 67 -4.63 7.85 -16.50
N ALA A 68 -4.90 7.62 -15.21
CA ALA A 68 -3.98 8.00 -14.14
C ALA A 68 -2.63 7.27 -14.21
N TYR A 69 -2.60 6.01 -14.67
CA TYR A 69 -1.36 5.27 -14.89
C TYR A 69 -0.61 5.83 -16.10
N TYR A 70 -1.32 6.11 -17.20
CA TYR A 70 -0.74 6.72 -18.39
C TYR A 70 -0.17 8.12 -18.09
N ASP A 71 -0.81 8.88 -17.20
CA ASP A 71 -0.33 10.20 -16.78
C ASP A 71 1.06 10.18 -16.14
N LEU A 72 1.50 9.02 -15.64
CA LEU A 72 2.78 8.84 -14.98
C LEU A 72 3.77 8.06 -15.84
N LEU A 73 3.32 7.01 -16.51
CA LEU A 73 4.16 6.12 -17.30
C LEU A 73 4.38 6.63 -18.73
N LYS A 74 3.43 7.41 -19.27
CA LYS A 74 3.43 7.98 -20.63
C LYS A 74 3.62 6.96 -21.76
N ASP A 75 3.40 5.68 -21.47
CA ASP A 75 3.53 4.56 -22.38
C ASP A 75 2.45 3.51 -22.08
N PHE A 76 1.61 3.19 -23.06
CA PHE A 76 0.52 2.23 -22.89
C PHE A 76 0.98 0.79 -22.70
N ALA A 77 2.15 0.40 -23.21
CA ALA A 77 2.70 -0.94 -22.95
C ALA A 77 3.10 -1.09 -21.47
N LEU A 78 3.68 -0.03 -20.88
CA LEU A 78 3.97 -0.02 -19.45
C LEU A 78 2.69 0.03 -18.61
N VAL A 79 1.69 0.82 -19.03
CA VAL A 79 0.37 0.83 -18.36
C VAL A 79 -0.23 -0.58 -18.37
N GLU A 80 -0.30 -1.22 -19.53
CA GLU A 80 -0.84 -2.58 -19.67
C GLU A 80 -0.11 -3.58 -18.76
N ALA A 81 1.22 -3.53 -18.70
CA ALA A 81 2.00 -4.40 -17.80
C ALA A 81 1.59 -4.25 -16.33
N GLU A 82 1.35 -3.01 -15.87
CA GLU A 82 0.88 -2.74 -14.50
C GLU A 82 -0.57 -3.20 -14.28
N LEU A 83 -1.45 -3.03 -15.27
CA LEU A 83 -2.83 -3.52 -15.19
C LEU A 83 -2.88 -5.05 -15.09
N VAL A 84 -2.05 -5.74 -15.89
CA VAL A 84 -1.88 -7.20 -15.82
C VAL A 84 -1.36 -7.60 -14.44
N ALA A 85 -0.32 -6.95 -13.93
CA ALA A 85 0.26 -7.26 -12.62
C ALA A 85 -0.75 -7.08 -11.47
N ASN A 86 -1.61 -6.07 -11.55
CA ASN A 86 -2.71 -5.86 -10.58
C ASN A 86 -3.71 -7.03 -10.53
N ASN A 87 -3.85 -7.79 -11.62
CA ASN A 87 -4.76 -8.94 -11.71
C ASN A 87 -4.10 -10.27 -11.30
N VAL A 88 -2.81 -10.28 -10.99
CA VAL A 88 -2.11 -11.46 -10.47
C VAL A 88 -2.21 -11.47 -8.94
N PRO A 89 -2.85 -12.50 -8.33
CA PRO A 89 -2.96 -12.58 -6.87
C PRO A 89 -1.59 -12.53 -6.19
N ALA A 90 -1.45 -11.68 -5.19
CA ALA A 90 -0.19 -11.57 -4.47
C ALA A 90 0.02 -12.77 -3.53
N SER A 91 1.19 -13.40 -3.61
CA SER A 91 1.63 -14.34 -2.57
C SER A 91 1.79 -13.62 -1.23
N PRO A 92 1.57 -14.30 -0.10
CA PRO A 92 1.90 -13.75 1.21
C PRO A 92 3.38 -13.37 1.30
N THR A 93 3.63 -12.12 1.65
CA THR A 93 4.97 -11.61 1.97
C THR A 93 5.04 -11.43 3.47
N LEU A 94 6.06 -12.03 4.08
CA LEU A 94 6.34 -11.98 5.50
C LEU A 94 7.39 -10.91 5.78
N VAL A 95 7.41 -10.43 7.02
CA VAL A 95 8.43 -9.54 7.55
C VAL A 95 8.93 -10.12 8.88
N SER A 96 10.23 -10.33 9.01
CA SER A 96 10.88 -10.62 10.29
C SER A 96 11.04 -9.33 11.09
N TRP A 97 10.76 -9.35 12.39
CA TRP A 97 10.92 -8.16 13.22
C TRP A 97 12.27 -8.16 13.93
N PRO A 98 13.13 -7.13 13.69
CA PRO A 98 14.43 -7.05 14.33
C PRO A 98 14.36 -7.17 15.86
N GLY A 99 15.23 -8.01 16.42
CA GLY A 99 15.24 -8.35 17.84
C GLY A 99 14.33 -9.51 18.22
N GLU A 100 13.39 -9.91 17.37
CA GLU A 100 12.49 -11.05 17.59
C GLU A 100 12.76 -12.22 16.64
N SER A 101 13.06 -11.92 15.37
CA SER A 101 13.54 -12.90 14.39
C SER A 101 14.34 -12.25 13.25
N THR A 102 14.87 -13.07 12.34
CA THR A 102 15.58 -12.64 11.12
C THR A 102 14.94 -13.17 9.83
N GLN A 103 15.40 -12.66 8.68
CA GLN A 103 14.98 -13.13 7.36
C GLN A 103 15.45 -14.57 7.13
N GLU A 104 16.64 -14.93 7.61
CA GLU A 104 17.22 -16.27 7.51
C GLU A 104 16.33 -17.30 8.21
N GLU A 105 15.82 -17.00 9.40
CA GLU A 105 14.89 -17.90 10.10
C GLU A 105 13.58 -18.12 9.31
N LEU A 106 13.10 -17.12 8.56
CA LEU A 106 11.95 -17.29 7.67
C LEU A 106 12.30 -18.20 6.48
N VAL A 107 13.52 -18.07 5.94
CA VAL A 107 14.01 -18.91 4.84
C VAL A 107 14.20 -20.36 5.27
N GLU A 108 14.70 -20.60 6.48
CA GLU A 108 14.81 -21.95 7.07
C GLU A 108 13.45 -22.64 7.23
N LEU A 109 12.37 -21.86 7.37
CA LEU A 109 10.99 -22.33 7.41
C LEU A 109 10.35 -22.51 6.02
N GLY A 110 11.14 -22.45 4.94
CA GLY A 110 10.71 -22.69 3.57
C GLY A 110 10.17 -21.46 2.83
N ALA A 111 10.36 -20.25 3.37
CA ALA A 111 10.11 -19.03 2.62
C ALA A 111 11.29 -18.69 1.69
N VAL A 112 11.07 -17.81 0.72
CA VAL A 112 12.12 -17.31 -0.19
C VAL A 112 12.38 -15.85 0.14
N ALA A 113 13.63 -15.47 0.42
CA ALA A 113 13.99 -14.09 0.72
C ALA A 113 13.45 -13.12 -0.34
N THR A 114 12.96 -11.97 0.10
CA THR A 114 12.57 -10.89 -0.80
C THR A 114 13.78 -10.28 -1.49
N ARG A 115 13.58 -9.64 -2.64
CA ARG A 115 14.67 -9.18 -3.50
C ARG A 115 15.41 -7.97 -2.92
N PHE A 116 14.69 -7.08 -2.24
CA PHE A 116 15.16 -5.75 -1.85
C PHE A 116 15.09 -5.53 -0.34
N SER A 117 14.03 -5.98 0.33
CA SER A 117 13.93 -5.84 1.79
C SER A 117 14.82 -6.87 2.50
N PRO A 118 15.67 -6.46 3.46
CA PRO A 118 16.48 -7.39 4.25
C PRO A 118 15.66 -8.10 5.35
N TYR A 119 14.37 -7.77 5.48
CA TYR A 119 13.48 -8.35 6.50
C TYR A 119 12.44 -9.29 5.90
N GLY A 120 12.30 -9.29 4.57
CA GLY A 120 11.14 -9.87 3.92
C GLY A 120 11.37 -11.29 3.42
N ALA A 121 10.34 -12.12 3.44
CA ALA A 121 10.37 -13.40 2.72
C ALA A 121 9.00 -13.74 2.13
N ARG A 122 8.95 -14.21 0.88
CA ARG A 122 7.75 -14.71 0.22
C ARG A 122 7.48 -16.14 0.67
N PHE A 123 6.26 -16.42 1.10
CA PHE A 123 5.88 -17.73 1.62
C PHE A 123 4.66 -18.27 0.87
N GLU A 124 4.81 -19.44 0.26
CA GLU A 124 3.72 -20.16 -0.37
C GLU A 124 2.99 -21.02 0.66
N GLY A 125 1.94 -20.45 1.27
CA GLY A 125 1.14 -21.13 2.27
C GLY A 125 0.33 -20.17 3.12
N SER A 126 -0.28 -20.70 4.18
CA SER A 126 -0.97 -19.85 5.17
C SER A 126 0.05 -19.30 6.16
N PRO A 127 0.26 -17.98 6.26
CA PRO A 127 1.22 -17.41 7.22
C PRO A 127 0.98 -17.87 8.68
N GLY A 128 -0.27 -18.15 9.04
CA GLY A 128 -0.64 -18.63 10.36
C GLY A 128 -0.14 -20.04 10.71
N SER A 129 0.41 -20.80 9.75
CA SER A 129 1.05 -22.08 10.03
C SER A 129 2.45 -21.92 10.63
N LEU A 130 3.10 -20.77 10.45
CA LEU A 130 4.46 -20.52 10.90
C LEU A 130 4.51 -20.14 12.37
N GLU A 131 5.40 -20.77 13.13
CA GLU A 131 5.59 -20.46 14.55
C GLU A 131 6.01 -19.00 14.79
N LEU A 132 6.90 -18.46 13.95
CA LEU A 132 7.33 -17.06 14.06
C LEU A 132 6.15 -16.08 13.93
N VAL A 133 5.17 -16.36 13.05
CA VAL A 133 3.98 -15.52 12.90
C VAL A 133 3.02 -15.71 14.08
N ARG A 134 2.79 -16.96 14.52
CA ARG A 134 1.90 -17.26 15.66
C ARG A 134 2.41 -16.65 16.97
N HIS A 135 3.73 -16.65 17.17
CA HIS A 135 4.39 -16.08 18.34
C HIS A 135 4.75 -14.60 18.19
N ARG A 136 4.32 -13.93 17.11
CA ARG A 136 4.57 -12.49 16.88
C ARG A 136 6.05 -12.12 16.88
N LYS A 137 6.86 -12.97 16.27
CA LYS A 137 8.24 -12.66 15.91
C LYS A 137 8.38 -12.21 14.45
N ALA A 138 7.38 -12.54 13.64
CA ALA A 138 7.22 -12.09 12.27
C ALA A 138 5.76 -11.68 12.00
N GLY A 139 5.54 -10.94 10.92
CA GLY A 139 4.22 -10.51 10.47
C GLY A 139 4.01 -10.69 8.97
N VAL A 140 2.80 -10.37 8.49
CA VAL A 140 2.50 -10.29 7.05
C VAL A 140 2.57 -8.82 6.63
N GLN A 141 3.44 -8.51 5.69
CA GLN A 141 3.63 -7.17 5.16
C GLN A 141 4.23 -7.23 3.76
N ASP A 142 3.64 -6.50 2.81
CA ASP A 142 4.21 -6.36 1.47
C ASP A 142 5.62 -5.74 1.51
N GLU A 143 6.51 -6.24 0.65
CA GLU A 143 7.89 -5.77 0.56
C GLU A 143 8.00 -4.25 0.33
N GLY A 144 7.12 -3.65 -0.48
CA GLY A 144 7.10 -2.21 -0.72
C GLY A 144 6.82 -1.41 0.57
N SER A 145 5.96 -1.92 1.45
CA SER A 145 5.74 -1.31 2.76
C SER A 145 6.92 -1.49 3.71
N GLN A 146 7.67 -2.60 3.59
CA GLN A 146 8.91 -2.82 4.35
C GLN A 146 9.99 -1.83 3.91
N LEU A 147 10.14 -1.63 2.59
CA LEU A 147 11.08 -0.66 2.01
C LEU A 147 10.78 0.78 2.45
N VAL A 148 9.51 1.19 2.47
CA VAL A 148 9.12 2.52 2.99
C VAL A 148 9.59 2.70 4.44
N ALA A 149 9.36 1.72 5.30
CA ALA A 149 9.75 1.78 6.70
C ALA A 149 11.28 1.77 6.89
N ASP A 150 11.99 0.89 6.17
CA ASP A 150 13.45 0.78 6.23
C ASP A 150 14.15 2.06 5.74
N ILE A 151 13.75 2.57 4.58
CA ILE A 151 14.31 3.81 4.01
C ILE A 151 14.06 5.00 4.95
N PHE A 152 12.83 5.14 5.46
CA PHE A 152 12.52 6.18 6.45
C PHE A 152 13.43 6.09 7.69
N MET A 153 13.63 4.87 8.22
CA MET A 153 14.49 4.66 9.40
C MET A 153 15.97 4.97 9.14
N LYS A 154 16.47 4.76 7.92
CA LYS A 154 17.83 5.16 7.52
C LYS A 154 18.01 6.68 7.56
N PHE A 155 17.03 7.45 7.09
CA PHE A 155 17.03 8.91 7.24
C PHE A 155 16.88 9.35 8.70
N ALA A 156 16.08 8.64 9.50
CA ALA A 156 15.87 8.90 10.92
C ALA A 156 17.02 8.38 11.82
N GLY A 157 18.23 8.23 11.29
CA GLY A 157 19.38 7.65 12.00
C GLY A 157 19.70 8.35 13.33
N SER A 158 19.62 9.68 13.38
CA SER A 158 19.87 10.50 14.57
C SER A 158 18.62 10.82 15.40
N ALA A 159 17.44 10.33 15.04
CA ALA A 159 16.20 10.62 15.74
C ALA A 159 16.12 9.86 17.07
N GLU A 160 15.70 10.53 18.14
CA GLU A 160 15.42 9.89 19.43
C GLU A 160 13.94 9.53 19.56
N ASN A 161 13.05 10.42 19.12
CA ASN A 161 11.60 10.25 19.19
C ASN A 161 10.98 10.13 17.79
N ILE A 162 10.41 8.97 17.49
CA ILE A 162 9.85 8.63 16.18
C ILE A 162 8.33 8.48 16.28
N LEU A 163 7.59 9.09 15.37
CA LEU A 163 6.13 8.96 15.27
C LEU A 163 5.72 8.28 13.94
N ASP A 164 4.86 7.28 14.02
CA ASP A 164 4.01 6.84 12.91
C ASP A 164 2.62 7.48 13.07
N LEU A 165 2.30 8.50 12.27
CA LEU A 165 1.11 9.33 12.44
C LEU A 165 -0.19 8.61 12.04
N CYS A 166 -0.10 7.63 11.15
CA CYS A 166 -1.23 6.93 10.55
C CYS A 166 -1.01 5.42 10.63
N ALA A 167 -0.76 4.92 11.84
CA ALA A 167 -0.17 3.60 12.06
C ALA A 167 -1.07 2.42 11.68
N GLY A 168 -2.39 2.60 11.58
CA GLY A 168 -3.36 1.52 11.42
C GLY A 168 -3.32 0.84 10.04
N PRO A 169 -3.28 -0.52 9.94
CA PRO A 169 -3.51 -1.50 11.01
C PRO A 169 -2.23 -1.96 11.78
N GLY A 170 -1.06 -1.41 11.49
CA GLY A 170 0.15 -1.63 12.29
C GLY A 170 1.34 -2.24 11.54
N GLY A 171 1.26 -2.51 10.23
CA GLY A 171 2.33 -3.17 9.49
C GLY A 171 3.66 -2.39 9.50
N LYS A 172 3.63 -1.12 9.08
CA LYS A 172 4.81 -0.24 9.09
C LYS A 172 5.23 0.10 10.53
N ALA A 173 4.26 0.45 11.38
CA ALA A 173 4.49 0.68 12.81
C ALA A 173 5.22 -0.49 13.49
N ALA A 174 4.87 -1.75 13.17
CA ALA A 174 5.57 -2.91 13.71
C ALA A 174 7.05 -2.88 13.34
N LEU A 175 7.40 -2.80 12.06
CA LEU A 175 8.80 -2.80 11.62
C LEU A 175 9.57 -1.58 12.19
N ILE A 176 9.00 -0.39 12.12
CA ILE A 176 9.61 0.84 12.65
C ILE A 176 9.86 0.74 14.15
N SER A 177 8.87 0.25 14.92
CA SER A 177 9.00 0.12 16.37
C SER A 177 10.07 -0.89 16.79
N HIS A 178 10.24 -1.99 16.05
CA HIS A 178 11.28 -2.98 16.32
C HIS A 178 12.68 -2.44 15.96
N LEU A 179 12.80 -1.71 14.86
CA LEU A 179 14.03 -0.99 14.51
C LEU A 179 14.38 0.09 15.55
N ALA A 180 13.39 0.86 16.00
CA ALA A 180 13.56 1.86 17.05
C ALA A 180 14.04 1.20 18.36
N ARG A 181 13.40 0.11 18.79
CA ARG A 181 13.81 -0.65 19.99
C ARG A 181 15.23 -1.17 19.89
N ALA A 182 15.61 -1.78 18.76
CA ALA A 182 16.95 -2.30 18.54
C ALA A 182 18.03 -1.20 18.58
N GLN A 183 17.65 0.05 18.30
CA GLN A 183 18.52 1.23 18.33
C GLN A 183 18.39 2.06 19.63
N GLY A 184 17.59 1.60 20.61
CA GLY A 184 17.36 2.32 21.86
C GLY A 184 16.56 3.63 21.72
N LYS A 185 15.74 3.75 20.67
CA LYS A 185 14.92 4.94 20.36
C LYS A 185 13.50 4.82 20.89
N ASN A 186 12.85 5.96 21.14
CA ASN A 186 11.44 6.03 21.48
C ASN A 186 10.58 5.97 20.20
N PHE A 187 9.47 5.26 20.28
CA PHE A 187 8.50 5.17 19.20
C PHE A 187 7.09 5.49 19.71
N PHE A 188 6.31 6.16 18.89
CA PHE A 188 4.93 6.53 19.12
C PHE A 188 4.12 6.17 17.88
N ALA A 189 2.90 5.70 18.09
CA ALA A 189 1.94 5.51 17.00
C ALA A 189 0.69 6.35 17.26
N ASN A 190 0.10 6.90 16.20
CA ASN A 190 -1.22 7.50 16.24
C ASN A 190 -2.17 6.75 15.32
N GLU A 191 -3.39 6.51 15.79
CA GLU A 191 -4.44 5.92 14.97
C GLU A 191 -5.86 6.33 15.43
N ILE A 192 -6.70 6.77 14.48
CA ILE A 192 -8.03 7.32 14.73
C ILE A 192 -9.08 6.26 15.13
N SER A 193 -8.98 5.04 14.60
CA SER A 193 -9.93 3.96 14.86
C SER A 193 -9.46 3.10 16.03
N GLU A 194 -10.22 3.09 17.11
CA GLU A 194 -9.91 2.27 18.30
C GLU A 194 -9.70 0.78 17.98
N PRO A 195 -10.52 0.11 17.13
CA PRO A 195 -10.22 -1.25 16.68
C PRO A 195 -8.87 -1.41 15.96
N ARG A 196 -8.49 -0.47 15.10
CA ARG A 196 -7.19 -0.51 14.41
C ARG A 196 -6.05 -0.20 15.38
N ALA A 197 -6.22 0.75 16.29
CA ALA A 197 -5.25 1.04 17.34
C ALA A 197 -5.00 -0.17 18.25
N ALA A 198 -6.02 -0.98 18.54
CA ALA A 198 -5.86 -2.24 19.26
C ALA A 198 -5.01 -3.27 18.50
N LEU A 199 -5.03 -3.26 17.15
CA LEU A 199 -4.11 -4.05 16.33
C LEU A 199 -2.68 -3.49 16.36
N VAL A 200 -2.52 -2.16 16.34
CA VAL A 200 -1.20 -1.51 16.47
C VAL A 200 -0.56 -1.84 17.83
N LYS A 201 -1.29 -1.69 18.94
CA LYS A 201 -0.83 -2.01 20.30
C LYS A 201 -0.29 -3.44 20.42
N LYS A 202 -0.84 -4.37 19.64
CA LYS A 202 -0.42 -5.78 19.63
C LYS A 202 0.95 -6.01 18.99
N VAL A 203 1.42 -5.10 18.14
CA VAL A 203 2.65 -5.28 17.35
C VAL A 203 3.75 -4.28 17.70
N VAL A 204 3.43 -3.16 18.37
CA VAL A 204 4.43 -2.18 18.82
C VAL A 204 4.95 -2.45 20.25
N GLY A 205 4.36 -3.42 20.97
CA GLY A 205 4.78 -3.80 22.32
C GLY A 205 4.44 -2.73 23.36
N SER A 206 5.43 -2.30 24.14
CA SER A 206 5.25 -1.31 25.23
C SER A 206 5.19 0.14 24.75
N PHE A 207 5.41 0.41 23.46
CA PHE A 207 5.37 1.77 22.94
C PHE A 207 3.96 2.37 22.98
N PRO A 208 3.84 3.68 23.26
CA PRO A 208 2.54 4.37 23.32
C PRO A 208 1.82 4.37 21.97
N VAL A 209 0.50 4.16 22.03
CA VAL A 209 -0.42 4.31 20.90
C VAL A 209 -1.49 5.33 21.27
N ILE A 210 -1.43 6.49 20.62
CA ILE A 210 -2.37 7.59 20.72
C ILE A 210 -3.59 7.23 19.88
N VAL A 211 -4.77 7.26 20.48
CA VAL A 211 -6.03 7.02 19.76
C VAL A 211 -6.71 8.35 19.52
N GLY A 212 -6.72 8.81 18.27
CA GLY A 212 -7.22 10.14 17.92
C GLY A 212 -6.97 10.51 16.47
N ASP A 213 -7.56 11.62 16.06
CA ASP A 213 -7.34 12.18 14.73
C ASP A 213 -5.90 12.73 14.63
N GLY A 214 -5.15 12.29 13.61
CA GLY A 214 -3.78 12.75 13.40
C GLY A 214 -3.68 14.25 13.11
N ARG A 215 -4.78 14.89 12.69
CA ARG A 215 -4.85 16.35 12.50
C ARG A 215 -4.72 17.11 13.82
N ASP A 216 -5.10 16.48 14.93
CA ASP A 216 -5.05 17.06 16.27
C ASP A 216 -3.78 16.66 17.04
N ILE A 217 -2.77 16.08 16.38
CA ILE A 217 -1.56 15.56 17.05
C ILE A 217 -0.81 16.62 17.85
N ALA A 218 -0.90 17.89 17.46
CA ALA A 218 -0.33 19.02 18.19
C ALA A 218 -0.88 19.17 19.62
N SER A 219 -2.08 18.64 19.91
CA SER A 219 -2.65 18.59 21.26
C SER A 219 -1.85 17.75 22.24
N GLN A 220 -1.02 16.83 21.75
CA GLN A 220 -0.23 15.92 22.59
C GLN A 220 0.99 16.61 23.24
N THR A 221 1.31 17.86 22.89
CA THR A 221 2.47 18.67 23.35
C THR A 221 3.87 18.08 23.06
N GLN A 222 3.96 16.77 22.83
CA GLN A 222 5.17 16.05 22.44
C GLN A 222 5.68 16.54 21.08
N ARG A 223 7.00 16.65 20.96
CA ARG A 223 7.70 16.90 19.71
C ARG A 223 8.45 15.65 19.25
N PHE A 224 8.71 15.55 17.95
CA PHE A 224 9.35 14.39 17.35
C PHE A 224 10.53 14.79 16.47
N ASP A 225 11.51 13.90 16.39
CA ASP A 225 12.72 14.07 15.57
C ASP A 225 12.57 13.40 14.22
N ALA A 226 11.68 12.40 14.13
CA ALA A 226 11.25 11.84 12.86
C ALA A 226 9.77 11.46 12.87
N ILE A 227 9.05 11.74 11.78
CA ILE A 227 7.63 11.43 11.64
C ILE A 227 7.40 10.79 10.28
N LEU A 228 6.82 9.59 10.26
CA LEU A 228 6.27 8.98 9.05
C LEU A 228 4.75 9.19 9.04
N ALA A 229 4.23 9.76 7.95
CA ALA A 229 2.82 9.83 7.66
C ALA A 229 2.50 8.93 6.46
N ASP A 230 2.14 7.67 6.73
CA ASP A 230 1.53 6.74 5.75
C ASP A 230 0.05 7.10 5.59
N VAL A 231 -0.20 8.18 4.85
CA VAL A 231 -1.50 8.86 4.86
C VAL A 231 -2.59 8.04 4.16
N PRO A 232 -3.87 8.17 4.58
CA PRO A 232 -4.99 7.60 3.86
C PRO A 232 -5.00 8.04 2.40
N CYS A 233 -5.10 7.08 1.49
CA CYS A 233 -5.06 7.32 0.05
C CYS A 233 -6.08 6.46 -0.70
N THR A 234 -6.12 6.58 -2.02
CA THR A 234 -7.02 5.78 -2.87
C THR A 234 -6.78 4.29 -2.71
N GLY A 235 -5.53 3.87 -2.45
CA GLY A 235 -5.13 2.47 -2.29
C GLY A 235 -4.92 1.74 -3.61
N LEU A 236 -4.79 2.47 -4.72
CA LEU A 236 -4.60 1.91 -6.06
C LEU A 236 -3.31 1.08 -6.22
N GLY A 237 -2.33 1.28 -5.35
CA GLY A 237 -1.08 0.52 -5.40
C GLY A 237 -1.18 -0.91 -4.83
N ALA A 238 -2.30 -1.25 -4.17
CA ALA A 238 -2.48 -2.54 -3.52
C ALA A 238 -3.58 -3.40 -4.20
N LEU A 239 -3.90 -3.15 -5.48
CA LEU A 239 -5.03 -3.78 -6.17
C LEU A 239 -4.95 -5.30 -6.25
N ARG A 240 -3.75 -5.88 -6.33
CA ARG A 240 -3.55 -7.35 -6.28
C ARG A 240 -3.95 -8.00 -4.96
N ARG A 241 -4.05 -7.22 -3.87
CA ARG A 241 -4.50 -7.66 -2.53
C ARG A 241 -5.90 -7.15 -2.19
N ARG A 242 -6.32 -6.03 -2.77
CA ARG A 242 -7.62 -5.37 -2.56
C ARG A 242 -8.29 -5.03 -3.89
N PRO A 243 -8.68 -6.03 -4.69
CA PRO A 243 -9.18 -5.82 -6.05
C PRO A 243 -10.52 -5.07 -6.08
N GLU A 244 -11.24 -4.99 -4.98
CA GLU A 244 -12.49 -4.23 -4.87
C GLU A 244 -12.27 -2.71 -4.88
N VAL A 245 -11.07 -2.24 -4.55
CA VAL A 245 -10.75 -0.80 -4.43
C VAL A 245 -10.98 -0.07 -5.75
N ARG A 246 -10.61 -0.69 -6.89
CA ARG A 246 -10.81 -0.07 -8.22
C ARG A 246 -12.26 0.25 -8.54
N TRP A 247 -13.22 -0.45 -7.94
CA TRP A 247 -14.66 -0.23 -8.16
C TRP A 247 -15.33 0.64 -7.11
N ARG A 248 -14.73 0.73 -5.92
CA ARG A 248 -15.26 1.53 -4.81
C ARG A 248 -14.77 2.97 -4.79
N ARG A 249 -13.61 3.23 -5.42
CA ARG A 249 -13.02 4.57 -5.47
C ARG A 249 -13.52 5.37 -6.66
N THR A 250 -13.74 6.64 -6.41
CA THR A 250 -14.20 7.63 -7.37
C THR A 250 -13.24 8.81 -7.42
N LEU A 251 -13.36 9.65 -8.45
CA LEU A 251 -12.62 10.91 -8.54
C LEU A 251 -13.01 11.90 -7.43
N GLN A 252 -14.22 11.80 -6.89
CA GLN A 252 -14.64 12.60 -5.74
C GLN A 252 -13.90 12.19 -4.46
N ASP A 253 -13.69 10.89 -4.24
CA ASP A 253 -12.90 10.39 -3.10
C ASP A 253 -11.46 10.92 -3.16
N LEU A 254 -10.87 10.94 -4.36
CA LEU A 254 -9.51 11.44 -4.56
C LEU A 254 -9.35 12.88 -4.04
N ARG A 255 -10.31 13.77 -4.35
CA ARG A 255 -10.25 15.17 -3.88
C ARG A 255 -10.26 15.25 -2.35
N ALA A 256 -11.20 14.57 -1.70
CA ALA A 256 -11.30 14.55 -0.24
C ALA A 256 -10.05 13.95 0.41
N LEU A 257 -9.48 12.90 -0.18
CA LEU A 257 -8.24 12.28 0.28
C LEU A 257 -7.07 13.25 0.16
N THR A 258 -6.89 13.94 -0.97
CA THR A 258 -5.78 14.90 -1.11
C THR A 258 -5.85 16.06 -0.12
N GLU A 259 -7.06 16.50 0.24
CA GLU A 259 -7.25 17.49 1.30
C GLU A 259 -6.86 16.95 2.67
N LEU A 260 -7.33 15.75 3.02
CA LEU A 260 -6.97 15.10 4.29
C LEU A 260 -5.45 14.85 4.40
N GLN A 261 -4.81 14.43 3.32
CA GLN A 261 -3.36 14.20 3.25
C GLN A 261 -2.56 15.48 3.53
N ARG A 262 -3.05 16.62 3.05
CA ARG A 262 -2.47 17.94 3.35
C ARG A 262 -2.62 18.27 4.84
N GLU A 263 -3.84 18.17 5.38
CA GLU A 263 -4.10 18.46 6.80
C GLU A 263 -3.26 17.60 7.74
N LEU A 264 -3.09 16.31 7.42
CA LEU A 264 -2.22 15.40 8.18
C LEU A 264 -0.73 15.76 8.06
N SER A 265 -0.29 16.23 6.89
CA SER A 265 1.09 16.69 6.69
C SER A 265 1.36 17.97 7.49
N ASP A 266 0.46 18.94 7.42
CA ASP A 266 0.55 20.19 8.18
C ASP A 266 0.64 19.89 9.69
N ALA A 267 -0.22 18.98 10.18
CA ALA A 267 -0.22 18.54 11.57
C ALA A 267 1.08 17.84 11.96
N ALA A 268 1.61 16.93 11.13
CA ALA A 268 2.89 16.27 11.34
C ALA A 268 4.03 17.29 11.47
N ILE A 269 4.13 18.22 10.52
CA ILE A 269 5.22 19.20 10.43
C ILE A 269 5.17 20.19 11.61
N SER A 270 3.99 20.47 12.15
CA SER A 270 3.80 21.34 13.32
C SER A 270 4.47 20.81 14.60
N VAL A 271 4.55 19.48 14.76
CA VAL A 271 5.18 18.80 15.91
C VAL A 271 6.58 18.27 15.61
N LEU A 272 7.10 18.53 14.42
CA LEU A 272 8.45 18.17 14.00
C LEU A 272 9.48 19.18 14.51
N ASN A 273 10.55 18.69 15.14
CA ASN A 273 11.70 19.49 15.57
C ASN A 273 12.47 20.04 14.37
N VAL A 274 13.15 21.18 14.58
CA VAL A 274 14.18 21.65 13.63
C VAL A 274 15.28 20.61 13.54
N GLY A 275 15.74 20.32 12.33
CA GLY A 275 16.62 19.20 11.99
C GLY A 275 15.90 17.87 11.80
N GLY A 276 14.61 17.78 12.16
CA GLY A 276 13.84 16.55 12.10
C GLY A 276 13.48 16.10 10.68
N ILE A 277 13.16 14.81 10.56
CA ILE A 277 12.83 14.13 9.31
C ILE A 277 11.31 13.92 9.19
N PHE A 278 10.72 14.35 8.08
CA PHE A 278 9.34 14.04 7.73
C PHE A 278 9.30 13.10 6.52
N GLY A 279 8.64 11.95 6.67
CA GLY A 279 8.33 11.04 5.58
C GLY A 279 6.86 11.11 5.21
N TYR A 280 6.55 11.45 3.97
CA TYR A 280 5.21 11.39 3.40
C TYR A 280 5.11 10.13 2.53
N ALA A 281 4.18 9.23 2.85
CA ALA A 281 4.03 7.96 2.14
C ALA A 281 2.58 7.68 1.74
N THR A 282 2.38 7.04 0.59
CA THR A 282 1.08 6.53 0.14
C THR A 282 1.24 5.17 -0.54
N CYS A 283 0.17 4.36 -0.53
CA CYS A 283 0.03 3.17 -1.38
C CYS A 283 -0.80 3.48 -2.64
N SER A 284 -0.51 4.62 -3.28
CA SER A 284 -1.14 5.05 -4.53
C SER A 284 -0.08 5.56 -5.50
N PRO A 285 -0.13 5.16 -6.79
CA PRO A 285 0.72 5.79 -7.79
C PRO A 285 0.21 7.16 -8.20
N HIS A 286 -1.07 7.49 -7.97
CA HIS A 286 -1.78 8.63 -8.57
C HIS A 286 -1.04 9.97 -8.39
N PHE A 287 -0.89 10.75 -9.48
CA PHE A 287 -0.12 12.00 -9.48
C PHE A 287 -0.56 12.97 -8.37
N ALA A 288 -1.88 13.13 -8.21
CA ALA A 288 -2.47 14.00 -7.19
C ALA A 288 -2.19 13.59 -5.73
N GLU A 289 -1.86 12.32 -5.45
CA GLU A 289 -1.53 11.81 -4.10
C GLU A 289 -0.02 11.60 -3.91
N THR A 290 0.78 12.06 -4.87
CA THR A 290 2.22 11.81 -4.90
C THR A 290 2.96 13.09 -5.25
N SER A 291 3.34 13.27 -6.51
CA SER A 291 4.17 14.40 -6.96
C SER A 291 3.50 15.76 -6.72
N ALA A 292 2.18 15.84 -6.88
CA ALA A 292 1.43 17.08 -6.58
C ALA A 292 1.45 17.42 -5.09
N GLN A 293 1.34 16.42 -4.22
CA GLN A 293 1.39 16.61 -2.76
C GLN A 293 2.77 17.06 -2.30
N VAL A 294 3.84 16.46 -2.85
CA VAL A 294 5.20 16.91 -2.58
C VAL A 294 5.40 18.38 -2.92
N GLN A 295 4.95 18.80 -4.10
CA GLN A 295 5.02 20.22 -4.52
C GLN A 295 4.21 21.13 -3.60
N GLN A 296 3.03 20.68 -3.16
CA GLN A 296 2.18 21.43 -2.25
C GLN A 296 2.79 21.57 -0.86
N ILE A 297 3.35 20.49 -0.31
CA ILE A 297 4.05 20.48 0.99
C ILE A 297 5.21 21.48 0.96
N LEU A 298 6.08 21.41 -0.05
CA LEU A 298 7.22 22.34 -0.18
C LEU A 298 6.79 23.80 -0.34
N LYS A 299 5.65 24.05 -0.97
CA LYS A 299 5.10 25.40 -1.12
C LYS A 299 4.54 25.94 0.19
N LEU A 300 3.85 25.11 0.97
CA LEU A 300 3.21 25.50 2.23
C LEU A 300 4.21 25.55 3.40
N HIS A 301 5.26 24.74 3.35
CA HIS A 301 6.29 24.63 4.37
C HIS A 301 7.67 24.97 3.81
N PRO A 302 7.99 26.26 3.59
CA PRO A 302 9.29 26.71 3.09
C PRO A 302 10.45 26.48 4.09
N GLU A 303 10.16 25.99 5.29
CA GLU A 303 11.11 25.46 6.25
C GLU A 303 11.54 24.00 5.97
N LEU A 304 10.90 23.32 5.02
CA LEU A 304 11.28 21.99 4.59
C LEU A 304 12.22 22.02 3.38
N GLU A 305 13.22 21.17 3.43
CA GLU A 305 14.06 20.79 2.29
C GLU A 305 13.76 19.34 1.91
N GLN A 306 13.54 19.05 0.63
CA GLN A 306 13.37 17.68 0.16
C GLN A 306 14.72 16.97 0.05
N LEU A 307 14.81 15.74 0.56
CA LEU A 307 16.02 14.93 0.48
C LEU A 307 15.93 13.91 -0.65
N GLU A 308 17.07 13.62 -1.27
CA GLU A 308 17.18 12.63 -2.34
C GLU A 308 17.12 11.19 -1.79
N ILE A 309 16.12 10.41 -2.19
CA ILE A 309 15.93 9.05 -1.67
C ILE A 309 17.00 8.05 -2.17
N SER A 310 17.63 8.33 -3.31
CA SER A 310 18.51 7.41 -4.03
C SER A 310 19.68 6.92 -3.15
N GLN A 311 20.14 7.76 -2.21
CA GLN A 311 21.22 7.45 -1.27
C GLN A 311 20.91 6.30 -0.29
N HIS A 312 19.63 5.91 -0.15
CA HIS A 312 19.20 4.86 0.78
C HIS A 312 18.41 3.73 0.11
N LEU A 313 18.32 3.73 -1.22
CA LEU A 313 17.74 2.63 -1.96
C LEU A 313 18.61 1.37 -1.83
N PRO A 314 18.00 0.18 -1.72
CA PRO A 314 18.73 -1.07 -1.79
C PRO A 314 19.33 -1.29 -3.17
N GLU A 315 20.37 -2.12 -3.22
CA GLU A 315 21.02 -2.49 -4.47
C GLU A 315 20.01 -3.12 -5.45
N GLY A 316 20.10 -2.76 -6.72
CA GLY A 316 19.21 -3.25 -7.78
C GLY A 316 17.83 -2.61 -7.83
N LEU A 317 17.53 -1.60 -6.99
CA LEU A 317 16.27 -0.83 -6.99
C LEU A 317 16.44 0.63 -7.46
N LEU A 318 17.52 0.93 -8.19
CA LEU A 318 17.87 2.31 -8.60
C LEU A 318 16.82 2.98 -9.49
N ASP A 319 15.98 2.17 -10.12
CA ASP A 319 14.99 2.60 -11.11
C ASP A 319 13.59 2.82 -10.53
N ALA A 320 13.45 2.66 -9.20
CA ALA A 320 12.24 2.94 -8.43
C ALA A 320 12.13 4.40 -7.98
N THR A 321 12.65 5.34 -8.77
CA THR A 321 12.64 6.77 -8.43
C THR A 321 11.73 7.58 -9.35
N ARG A 322 11.10 8.61 -8.79
CA ARG A 322 10.42 9.66 -9.56
C ARG A 322 10.81 11.02 -8.99
N GLY A 323 11.80 11.64 -9.64
CA GLY A 323 12.53 12.75 -9.06
C GLY A 323 13.30 12.29 -7.82
N LEU A 324 13.21 13.05 -6.72
CA LEU A 324 13.88 12.74 -5.45
C LEU A 324 13.13 11.69 -4.59
N ASN A 325 12.02 11.14 -5.09
CA ASN A 325 11.11 10.27 -4.32
C ASN A 325 11.21 8.81 -4.74
N LEU A 326 10.83 7.91 -3.83
CA LEU A 326 10.56 6.51 -4.16
C LEU A 326 9.21 6.43 -4.87
N SER A 327 9.16 5.66 -5.95
CA SER A 327 7.94 5.35 -6.71
C SER A 327 7.99 3.91 -7.17
N LEU A 328 7.52 3.01 -6.31
CA LEU A 328 7.35 1.60 -6.62
C LEU A 328 6.10 1.40 -7.49
N TRP A 329 6.26 0.48 -8.43
CA TRP A 329 5.28 -0.05 -9.38
C TRP A 329 5.22 -1.56 -9.26
N THR A 330 4.03 -2.13 -9.34
CA THR A 330 3.76 -3.53 -9.02
C THR A 330 4.30 -4.48 -10.07
N GLY A 331 4.11 -4.19 -11.35
CA GLY A 331 4.65 -4.98 -12.45
C GLY A 331 6.17 -4.88 -12.55
N ARG A 332 6.72 -3.69 -12.29
CA ARG A 332 8.17 -3.44 -12.40
C ARG A 332 9.01 -4.01 -11.25
N HIS A 333 8.53 -3.88 -10.01
CA HIS A 333 9.34 -4.21 -8.83
C HIS A 333 8.78 -5.40 -8.03
N GLU A 334 7.69 -6.02 -8.48
CA GLU A 334 7.03 -7.16 -7.82
C GLU A 334 6.49 -6.88 -6.39
N THR A 335 6.44 -5.62 -5.98
CA THR A 335 5.87 -5.15 -4.71
C THR A 335 4.45 -4.58 -4.92
N ASP A 336 3.77 -4.18 -3.85
CA ASP A 336 2.67 -3.22 -4.01
C ASP A 336 3.26 -1.88 -4.46
N SER A 337 2.51 -1.09 -5.23
CA SER A 337 2.96 0.24 -5.64
C SER A 337 2.91 1.18 -4.43
N MET A 338 4.04 1.83 -4.14
CA MET A 338 4.24 2.67 -2.96
C MET A 338 5.00 3.93 -3.35
N PHE A 339 4.69 5.03 -2.68
CA PHE A 339 5.38 6.29 -2.83
C PHE A 339 5.94 6.73 -1.48
N LEU A 340 7.16 7.28 -1.48
CA LEU A 340 7.77 7.90 -0.29
C LEU A 340 8.56 9.14 -0.70
N ALA A 341 8.23 10.26 -0.07
CA ALA A 341 9.00 11.50 -0.11
C ALA A 341 9.59 11.78 1.27
N ILE A 342 10.85 12.20 1.33
CA ILE A 342 11.53 12.54 2.58
C ILE A 342 11.88 14.02 2.58
N PHE A 343 11.64 14.66 3.72
CA PHE A 343 11.94 16.06 3.96
C PHE A 343 12.73 16.23 5.26
N ARG A 344 13.55 17.29 5.33
CA ARG A 344 14.20 17.76 6.55
C ARG A 344 13.69 19.15 6.87
N LYS A 345 13.34 19.40 8.13
CA LYS A 345 13.03 20.76 8.61
C LYS A 345 14.32 21.50 8.91
N VAL A 346 14.64 22.54 8.14
CA VAL A 346 15.93 23.24 8.23
C VAL A 346 15.90 24.49 9.12
N ARG A 347 14.71 24.98 9.49
CA ARG A 347 14.56 26.18 10.34
C ARG A 347 13.27 26.16 11.16
#